data_AF-A0A443SLI2-F1
#
_entry.id   AF-A0A443SLI2-F1
#
_cell.length_a   1.000
_cell.length_b   1.000
_cell.length_c   1.000
_cell.angle_alpha   90.00
_cell.angle_beta   90.00
_cell.angle_gamma   90.00
#
_symmetry.space_group_name_H-M   'P 1'
#
loop_
_entity.id
_entity.type
_entity.pdbx_description
1 polymer ?
#
loop_
_entity_poly.entity_id
_entity_poly.type
_entity_poly.pdbx_seq_one_letter_code
_entity_poly.pdbx_strand_id
1 'polypeptide(L)'
;MCAFDSNYCICLTRTWIQLKSGCGFGQQQTDHNENLRRFVDANTKCEDKNSTQFNEKNVDEYRTRNAYLTRITRQIAFLLNRFVYITRRFLESNKKCIVTHLILFIASFACFSNSLNGEFVHDDLVAIIGNKDVCRGQNSLLDVFNNDFWGKPMADGDSHKSYRPLTVLSFR
;
A
#
# COMPACT_ATOMS: atom_id res chain seq x y z
N MET A 1 -54.89 8.03 -17.26
CA MET A 1 -53.95 7.41 -18.22
C MET A 1 -52.58 7.38 -17.56
N CYS A 2 -51.90 6.28 -17.25
CA CYS A 2 -52.05 4.82 -17.44
C CYS A 2 -51.40 4.18 -16.18
N ALA A 3 -51.91 3.20 -15.43
CA ALA A 3 -52.58 1.91 -15.71
C ALA A 3 -51.61 0.70 -15.77
N PHE A 4 -52.06 -0.39 -15.12
CA PHE A 4 -51.65 -1.82 -15.16
C PHE A 4 -50.39 -2.24 -14.36
N ASP A 5 -50.40 -3.14 -13.36
CA ASP A 5 -51.11 -4.41 -13.05
C ASP A 5 -50.32 -5.68 -13.46
N SER A 6 -50.17 -6.63 -12.52
CA SER A 6 -49.98 -8.09 -12.71
C SER A 6 -49.84 -8.76 -11.31
N ASN A 7 -50.82 -9.45 -10.71
CA ASN A 7 -51.41 -10.76 -11.05
C ASN A 7 -50.34 -11.90 -11.11
N TYR A 8 -50.43 -13.09 -10.50
CA TYR A 8 -51.50 -14.05 -10.11
C TYR A 8 -50.91 -15.10 -9.11
N CYS A 9 -51.67 -15.70 -8.17
CA CYS A 9 -52.08 -17.13 -8.06
C CYS A 9 -52.03 -17.53 -6.57
N ILE A 10 -52.89 -18.34 -5.92
CA ILE A 10 -54.02 -19.19 -6.28
C ILE A 10 -54.86 -19.39 -4.99
N CYS A 11 -56.17 -19.42 -5.17
CA CYS A 11 -57.23 -19.78 -4.22
C CYS A 11 -57.27 -21.30 -3.97
N LEU A 12 -57.93 -21.76 -2.89
CA LEU A 12 -58.42 -23.12 -2.54
C LEU A 12 -57.96 -23.49 -1.11
N THR A 13 -58.81 -23.82 -0.13
CA THR A 13 -60.18 -24.33 -0.14
C THR A 13 -60.95 -23.88 1.11
N ARG A 14 -62.23 -23.53 0.88
CA ARG A 14 -63.27 -23.42 1.88
C ARG A 14 -64.09 -24.70 1.78
N THR A 15 -64.20 -25.51 2.83
CA THR A 15 -65.27 -26.50 2.95
C THR A 15 -65.75 -26.62 4.39
N TRP A 16 -66.99 -26.19 4.56
CA TRP A 16 -67.88 -26.52 5.66
C TRP A 16 -68.00 -28.04 5.83
N ILE A 17 -67.96 -28.54 7.07
CA ILE A 17 -68.77 -29.67 7.54
C ILE A 17 -69.06 -29.42 9.04
N GLN A 18 -70.33 -29.16 9.32
CA GLN A 18 -70.99 -29.30 10.62
C GLN A 18 -70.94 -30.78 11.04
N LEU A 19 -70.73 -31.07 12.33
CA LEU A 19 -71.59 -31.97 13.13
C LEU A 19 -71.04 -32.21 14.55
N LYS A 20 -71.87 -31.81 15.51
CA LYS A 20 -72.27 -32.57 16.72
C LYS A 20 -71.26 -32.92 17.82
N SER A 21 -71.49 -32.22 18.95
CA SER A 21 -71.77 -32.76 20.30
C SER A 21 -70.71 -33.60 21.03
N GLY A 22 -70.22 -33.04 22.14
CA GLY A 22 -70.55 -33.58 23.47
C GLY A 22 -69.61 -34.62 24.08
N CYS A 23 -69.17 -34.29 25.31
CA CYS A 23 -68.67 -35.16 26.39
C CYS A 23 -67.24 -35.71 26.29
N GLY A 24 -66.48 -35.44 27.36
CA GLY A 24 -65.07 -35.80 27.52
C GLY A 24 -64.84 -37.07 28.33
N PHE A 25 -63.56 -37.41 28.53
CA PHE A 25 -62.96 -38.01 29.73
C PHE A 25 -61.48 -38.35 29.44
N GLY A 26 -60.55 -37.96 30.30
CA GLY A 26 -59.16 -38.46 30.27
C GLY A 26 -58.09 -37.46 30.71
N GLN A 27 -57.90 -37.26 32.02
CA GLN A 27 -56.78 -36.51 32.61
C GLN A 27 -56.13 -37.37 33.70
N GLN A 28 -55.12 -38.16 33.34
CA GLN A 28 -54.15 -38.66 34.34
C GLN A 28 -52.80 -39.10 33.77
N GLN A 29 -52.57 -38.96 32.46
CA GLN A 29 -51.27 -39.21 31.80
C GLN A 29 -50.68 -37.95 31.15
N THR A 30 -51.23 -36.78 31.49
CA THR A 30 -50.95 -35.49 30.87
C THR A 30 -49.87 -34.70 31.60
N ASP A 31 -49.77 -34.81 32.94
CA ASP A 31 -48.98 -33.86 33.74
C ASP A 31 -47.47 -34.07 33.68
N HIS A 32 -46.99 -35.32 33.58
CA HIS A 32 -45.55 -35.56 33.42
C HIS A 32 -45.08 -35.19 32.01
N ASN A 33 -45.94 -35.42 31.02
CA ASN A 33 -45.69 -35.11 29.61
C ASN A 33 -45.78 -33.59 29.33
N GLU A 34 -46.65 -32.86 30.02
CA GLU A 34 -46.73 -31.40 29.91
C GLU A 34 -45.50 -30.71 30.47
N ASN A 35 -44.98 -31.15 31.62
CA ASN A 35 -43.75 -30.58 32.16
C ASN A 35 -42.58 -30.81 31.21
N LEU A 36 -42.40 -32.04 30.71
CA LEU A 36 -41.39 -32.35 29.70
C LEU A 36 -41.53 -31.51 28.42
N ARG A 37 -42.76 -31.33 27.90
CA ARG A 37 -43.03 -30.46 26.75
C ARG A 37 -42.67 -29.01 27.03
N ARG A 38 -43.06 -28.46 28.18
CA ARG A 38 -42.70 -27.09 28.58
C ARG A 38 -41.19 -26.92 28.73
N PHE A 39 -40.47 -27.92 29.22
CA PHE A 39 -39.01 -27.90 29.30
C PHE A 39 -38.35 -27.95 27.92
N VAL A 40 -38.85 -28.79 27.00
CA VAL A 40 -38.34 -28.85 25.62
C VAL A 40 -38.63 -27.53 24.88
N ASP A 41 -39.84 -26.99 24.98
CA ASP A 41 -40.23 -25.71 24.37
C ASP A 41 -39.45 -24.52 24.95
N ALA A 42 -39.15 -24.55 26.24
CA ALA A 42 -38.30 -23.54 26.87
C ALA A 42 -36.86 -23.64 26.37
N ASN A 43 -36.31 -24.85 26.22
CA ASN A 43 -34.95 -25.06 25.73
C ASN A 43 -34.80 -24.67 24.26
N THR A 44 -35.72 -25.07 23.38
CA THR A 44 -35.68 -24.67 21.95
C THR A 44 -35.80 -23.16 21.79
N LYS A 45 -36.72 -22.52 22.54
CA LYS A 45 -36.85 -21.06 22.52
C LYS A 45 -35.61 -20.33 23.07
N CYS A 46 -34.89 -20.94 24.02
CA CYS A 46 -33.62 -20.41 24.51
C CYS A 46 -32.50 -20.60 23.48
N GLU A 47 -32.42 -21.75 22.81
CA GLU A 47 -31.46 -22.00 21.73
C GLU A 47 -31.68 -21.07 20.53
N ASP A 48 -32.93 -20.86 20.12
CA ASP A 48 -33.30 -19.94 19.03
C ASP A 48 -32.93 -18.50 19.37
N LYS A 49 -33.16 -18.06 20.60
CA LYS A 49 -32.76 -16.72 21.06
C LYS A 49 -31.25 -16.55 21.12
N ASN A 50 -30.52 -17.56 21.59
CA ASN A 50 -29.07 -17.51 21.65
C ASN A 50 -28.44 -17.51 20.25
N SER A 51 -28.98 -18.30 19.33
CA SER A 51 -28.47 -18.38 17.95
C SER A 51 -28.83 -17.14 17.13
N THR A 52 -30.04 -16.59 17.27
CA THR A 52 -30.40 -15.29 16.65
C THR A 52 -29.56 -14.14 17.21
N GLN A 53 -29.40 -14.05 18.54
CA GLN A 53 -28.58 -13.01 19.16
C GLN A 53 -27.10 -13.12 18.79
N PHE A 54 -26.56 -14.35 18.66
CA PHE A 54 -25.20 -14.57 18.19
C PHE A 54 -25.03 -14.14 16.73
N ASN A 55 -26.00 -14.45 15.87
CA ASN A 55 -25.95 -14.09 14.46
C ASN A 55 -26.07 -12.56 14.24
N GLU A 56 -26.97 -11.89 14.95
CA GLU A 56 -27.11 -10.43 14.91
C GLU A 56 -25.82 -9.72 15.36
N LYS A 57 -25.20 -10.18 16.45
CA LYS A 57 -23.91 -9.63 16.91
C LYS A 57 -22.81 -9.74 15.85
N ASN A 58 -22.70 -10.90 15.18
CA ASN A 58 -21.72 -11.10 14.12
C ASN A 58 -22.00 -10.22 12.89
N VAL A 59 -23.28 -10.06 12.52
CA VAL A 59 -23.71 -9.20 11.41
C VAL A 59 -23.43 -7.72 11.71
N ASP A 60 -23.69 -7.26 12.92
CA ASP A 60 -23.41 -5.88 13.33
C ASP A 60 -21.91 -5.59 13.45
N GLU A 61 -21.12 -6.55 13.90
CA GLU A 61 -19.66 -6.45 13.89
C GLU A 61 -19.12 -6.32 12.45
N TYR A 62 -19.59 -7.17 11.53
CA TYR A 62 -19.22 -7.10 10.11
C TYR A 62 -19.65 -5.77 9.46
N ARG A 63 -20.86 -5.30 9.76
CA ARG A 63 -21.37 -4.00 9.29
C ARG A 63 -20.52 -2.84 9.81
N THR A 64 -20.12 -2.88 11.08
CA THR A 64 -19.29 -1.84 11.71
C THR A 64 -17.88 -1.83 11.11
N ARG A 65 -17.27 -3.01 10.91
CA ARG A 65 -15.97 -3.15 10.25
C ARG A 65 -16.01 -2.63 8.81
N ASN A 66 -17.04 -2.97 8.04
CA ASN A 66 -17.17 -2.49 6.66
C ASN A 66 -17.45 -0.99 6.57
N ALA A 67 -18.23 -0.43 7.48
CA ALA A 67 -18.44 1.01 7.56
C ALA A 67 -17.13 1.74 7.88
N TYR A 68 -16.33 1.21 8.80
CA TYR A 68 -14.99 1.73 9.11
C TYR A 68 -14.04 1.64 7.91
N LEU A 69 -13.95 0.47 7.26
CA LEU A 69 -13.14 0.26 6.07
C LEU A 69 -13.55 1.21 4.93
N THR A 70 -14.85 1.41 4.71
CA THR A 70 -15.36 2.33 3.67
C THR A 70 -14.99 3.79 3.96
N ARG A 71 -14.95 4.20 5.23
CA ARG A 71 -14.49 5.55 5.62
C ARG A 71 -13.00 5.73 5.36
N ILE A 72 -12.18 4.74 5.72
CA ILE A 72 -10.74 4.77 5.46
C ILE A 72 -10.46 4.79 3.95
N THR A 73 -11.08 3.90 3.18
CA THR A 73 -10.83 3.83 1.73
C THR A 73 -11.22 5.11 1.03
N ARG A 74 -12.30 5.78 1.44
CA ARG A 74 -12.66 7.11 0.92
C ARG A 74 -11.63 8.18 1.27
N GLN A 75 -11.12 8.20 2.50
CA GLN A 75 -10.08 9.14 2.89
C GLN A 75 -8.78 8.91 2.12
N ILE A 76 -8.34 7.65 2.01
CA ILE A 76 -7.17 7.28 1.22
C ILE A 76 -7.38 7.67 -0.26
N ALA A 77 -8.53 7.32 -0.84
CA ALA A 77 -8.84 7.67 -2.23
C ALA A 77 -8.84 9.20 -2.45
N PHE A 78 -9.39 9.97 -1.52
CA PHE A 78 -9.34 11.43 -1.58
C PHE A 78 -7.90 11.97 -1.55
N LEU A 79 -7.07 11.46 -0.64
CA LEU A 79 -5.67 11.85 -0.55
C LEU A 79 -4.88 11.48 -1.80
N LEU A 80 -5.06 10.26 -2.32
CA LEU A 80 -4.42 9.80 -3.54
C LEU A 80 -4.86 10.63 -4.75
N ASN A 81 -6.15 10.87 -4.92
CA ASN A 81 -6.67 11.70 -6.01
C ASN A 81 -6.17 13.14 -5.92
N ARG A 82 -6.08 13.70 -4.70
CA ARG A 82 -5.52 15.03 -4.47
C ARG A 82 -4.03 15.07 -4.79
N PHE A 83 -3.27 14.06 -4.37
CA PHE A 83 -1.85 13.95 -4.70
C PHE A 83 -1.63 13.86 -6.21
N VAL A 84 -2.36 12.97 -6.90
CA VAL A 84 -2.31 12.82 -8.37
C VAL A 84 -2.70 14.12 -9.07
N TYR A 85 -3.72 14.82 -8.58
CA TYR A 85 -4.12 16.12 -9.11
C TYR A 85 -2.99 17.15 -8.98
N ILE A 86 -2.37 17.25 -7.80
CA ILE A 86 -1.26 18.19 -7.55
C ILE A 86 -0.07 17.87 -8.46
N THR A 87 0.33 16.60 -8.57
CA THR A 87 1.48 16.21 -9.40
C THR A 87 1.20 16.43 -10.87
N ARG A 88 0.00 16.09 -11.37
CA ARG A 88 -0.40 16.41 -12.76
C ARG A 88 -0.41 17.90 -13.02
N ARG A 89 -0.96 18.71 -12.11
CA ARG A 89 -0.99 20.17 -12.24
C ARG A 89 0.42 20.75 -12.26
N PHE A 90 1.31 20.27 -11.40
CA PHE A 90 2.70 20.68 -11.39
C PHE A 90 3.41 20.30 -12.71
N LEU A 91 3.21 19.07 -13.18
CA LEU A 91 3.79 18.58 -14.43
C LEU A 91 3.29 19.38 -15.63
N GLU A 92 1.99 19.64 -15.74
CA GLU A 92 1.43 20.42 -16.85
C GLU A 92 1.86 21.89 -16.80
N SER A 93 1.98 22.49 -15.61
CA SER A 93 2.48 23.86 -15.46
C SER A 93 3.93 23.99 -15.91
N ASN A 94 4.76 22.95 -15.69
CA ASN A 94 6.19 22.96 -15.98
C ASN A 94 6.57 22.11 -17.19
N LYS A 95 5.60 21.65 -17.99
CA LYS A 95 5.81 20.64 -19.04
C LYS A 95 6.86 21.07 -20.06
N LYS A 96 6.81 22.33 -20.49
CA LYS A 96 7.79 22.90 -21.43
C LYS A 96 9.21 22.89 -20.84
N CYS A 97 9.35 23.35 -19.59
CA CYS A 97 10.63 23.38 -18.89
C CYS A 97 11.20 21.97 -18.75
N ILE A 98 10.40 21.02 -18.26
CA ILE A 98 10.82 19.62 -18.07
C ILE A 98 11.24 19.00 -19.41
N VAL A 99 10.44 19.16 -20.47
CA VAL A 99 10.77 18.63 -21.80
C VAL A 99 12.08 19.24 -22.32
N THR A 100 12.29 20.55 -22.19
CA THR A 100 13.55 21.19 -22.61
C THR A 100 14.74 20.64 -21.84
N HIS A 101 14.65 20.49 -20.51
CA HIS A 101 15.76 19.93 -19.71
C HIS A 101 16.03 18.47 -20.06
N LEU A 102 14.99 17.67 -20.31
CA LEU A 102 15.14 16.27 -20.74
C LEU A 102 15.82 16.18 -22.11
N ILE A 103 15.47 17.04 -23.07
CA ILE A 103 16.12 17.09 -24.37
C ILE A 103 17.60 17.44 -24.22
N LEU A 104 17.94 18.47 -23.43
CA LEU A 104 19.33 18.87 -23.18
C LEU A 104 20.12 17.76 -22.48
N PHE A 105 19.51 17.09 -21.50
CA PHE A 105 20.11 15.96 -20.82
C PHE A 105 20.41 14.81 -21.79
N ILE A 106 19.43 14.40 -22.59
CA ILE A 106 19.58 13.30 -23.56
C ILE A 106 20.63 13.67 -24.62
N ALA A 107 20.61 14.89 -25.15
CA ALA A 107 21.58 15.36 -26.13
C ALA A 107 23.00 15.36 -25.56
N SER A 108 23.19 15.94 -24.36
CA SER A 108 24.48 15.94 -23.68
C SER A 108 24.97 14.52 -23.39
N PHE A 109 24.09 13.65 -22.92
CA PHE A 109 24.41 12.26 -22.62
C PHE A 109 24.80 11.49 -23.89
N ALA A 110 24.06 11.65 -24.98
CA ALA A 110 24.37 11.00 -26.26
C ALA A 110 25.67 11.52 -26.88
N CYS A 111 25.99 12.81 -26.74
CA CYS A 111 27.29 13.34 -27.17
C CYS A 111 28.43 12.74 -26.34
N PHE A 112 28.25 12.63 -25.02
CA PHE A 112 29.28 12.13 -24.12
C PHE A 112 29.37 10.59 -24.05
N SER A 113 28.33 9.86 -24.50
CA SER A 113 28.32 8.39 -24.42
C SER A 113 29.47 7.75 -25.18
N ASN A 114 29.91 8.38 -26.27
CA ASN A 114 31.07 7.93 -27.05
C ASN A 114 32.39 8.04 -26.28
N SER A 115 32.46 8.89 -25.25
CA SER A 115 33.63 9.07 -24.39
C SER A 115 33.64 8.15 -23.16
N LEU A 116 32.56 7.41 -22.89
CA LEU A 116 32.49 6.50 -21.73
C LEU A 116 33.49 5.35 -21.79
N ASN A 117 33.88 4.95 -23.00
CA ASN A 117 34.93 3.94 -23.24
C ASN A 117 36.28 4.57 -23.60
N GLY A 118 36.47 5.86 -23.28
CA GLY A 118 37.76 6.54 -23.48
C GLY A 118 38.82 6.04 -22.50
N GLU A 119 40.07 6.05 -22.94
CA GLU A 119 41.21 5.83 -22.06
C GLU A 119 41.57 7.12 -21.31
N PHE A 120 42.38 6.96 -20.26
CA PHE A 120 42.91 8.08 -19.49
C PHE A 120 43.73 9.02 -20.37
N VAL A 121 43.41 10.31 -20.29
CA VAL A 121 44.16 11.35 -20.99
C VAL A 121 45.35 11.78 -20.12
N HIS A 122 46.29 12.52 -20.70
CA HIS A 122 47.56 12.94 -20.09
C HIS A 122 47.49 13.29 -18.59
N ASP A 123 46.53 14.13 -18.19
CA ASP A 123 46.42 14.58 -16.80
C ASP A 123 45.82 13.50 -15.88
N ASP A 124 44.92 12.66 -16.40
CA ASP A 124 44.32 11.56 -15.66
C ASP A 124 45.38 10.50 -15.32
N LEU A 125 46.29 10.23 -16.25
CA LEU A 125 47.38 9.27 -16.05
C LEU A 125 48.25 9.66 -14.86
N VAL A 126 48.65 10.93 -14.76
CA VAL A 126 49.50 11.39 -13.64
C VAL A 126 48.71 11.45 -12.34
N ALA A 127 47.45 11.89 -12.38
CA ALA A 127 46.64 12.06 -11.18
C ALA A 127 46.10 10.75 -10.58
N ILE A 128 45.84 9.72 -11.40
CA ILE A 128 45.19 8.48 -10.97
C ILE A 128 46.18 7.31 -10.94
N ILE A 129 46.97 7.12 -12.01
CA ILE A 129 47.91 5.99 -12.12
C ILE A 129 49.27 6.36 -11.49
N GLY A 130 49.77 7.56 -11.75
CA GLY A 130 51.07 8.03 -11.27
C GLY A 130 51.07 8.49 -9.82
N ASN A 131 49.89 8.74 -9.23
CA ASN A 131 49.77 9.28 -7.89
C ASN A 131 49.76 8.18 -6.82
N LYS A 132 50.80 8.18 -5.99
CA LYS A 132 50.99 7.24 -4.87
C LYS A 132 49.90 7.35 -3.79
N ASP A 133 49.24 8.50 -3.69
CA ASP A 133 48.13 8.72 -2.75
C ASP A 133 46.84 8.03 -3.20
N VAL A 134 46.68 7.79 -4.51
CA VAL A 134 45.54 7.09 -5.11
C VAL A 134 45.78 5.59 -5.14
N CYS A 135 46.99 5.14 -5.48
CA CYS A 135 47.32 3.71 -5.52
C CYS A 135 47.28 3.07 -4.12
N ARG A 136 46.39 2.08 -3.95
CA ARG A 136 46.22 1.38 -2.66
C ARG A 136 47.54 0.75 -2.18
N GLY A 137 47.92 1.10 -0.96
CA GLY A 137 49.06 0.51 -0.25
C GLY A 137 50.40 1.18 -0.48
N GLN A 138 50.48 2.28 -1.26
CA GLN A 138 51.73 3.01 -1.46
C GLN A 138 51.95 4.12 -0.41
N ASN A 139 50.95 4.98 -0.20
CA ASN A 139 50.97 6.02 0.84
C ASN A 139 49.83 5.83 1.86
N SER A 140 49.98 6.36 3.06
CA SER A 140 48.91 6.36 4.07
C SER A 140 47.78 7.32 3.69
N LEU A 141 46.59 7.16 4.28
CA LEU A 141 45.47 8.10 4.04
C LEU A 141 45.76 9.51 4.58
N LEU A 142 46.66 9.63 5.56
CA LEU A 142 47.03 10.92 6.14
C LEU A 142 47.98 11.71 5.21
N ASP A 143 48.77 11.01 4.39
CA ASP A 143 49.70 11.64 3.45
C ASP A 143 48.96 12.46 2.38
N VAL A 144 47.72 12.08 2.04
CA VAL A 144 46.84 12.84 1.13
C VAL A 144 46.62 14.28 1.60
N PHE A 145 46.67 14.54 2.91
CA PHE A 145 46.50 15.89 3.46
C PHE A 145 47.79 16.72 3.47
N ASN A 146 48.95 16.07 3.27
CA ASN A 146 50.27 16.72 3.24
C ASN A 146 50.82 16.86 1.80
N ASN A 147 50.20 16.17 0.84
CA ASN A 147 50.59 16.17 -0.56
C ASN A 147 49.66 17.06 -1.41
N ASP A 148 50.13 17.43 -2.60
CA ASP A 148 49.34 18.08 -3.63
C ASP A 148 48.50 17.06 -4.44
N PHE A 149 47.69 17.59 -5.36
CA PHE A 149 46.81 16.79 -6.21
C PHE A 149 47.53 15.69 -7.01
N TRP A 150 48.83 15.82 -7.26
CA TRP A 150 49.63 14.89 -8.05
C TRP A 150 50.43 13.91 -7.20
N GLY A 151 50.31 13.98 -5.87
CA GLY A 151 50.99 13.09 -4.93
C GLY A 151 52.40 13.54 -4.54
N LYS A 152 52.75 14.82 -4.77
CA LYS A 152 54.01 15.40 -4.28
C LYS A 152 53.80 16.09 -2.93
N PRO A 153 54.75 16.03 -1.99
CA PRO A 153 54.67 16.80 -0.75
C PRO A 153 54.52 18.30 -1.03
N MET A 154 53.59 18.95 -0.34
CA MET A 154 53.34 20.40 -0.51
C MET A 154 54.54 21.29 -0.19
N ALA A 155 55.47 20.78 0.62
CA ALA A 155 56.70 21.47 0.98
C ALA A 155 57.78 21.42 -0.12
N ASP A 156 57.59 20.59 -1.16
CA ASP A 156 58.53 20.45 -2.27
C ASP A 156 58.45 21.67 -3.22
N GLY A 157 59.60 22.12 -3.72
CA GLY A 157 59.71 23.19 -4.70
C GLY A 157 59.11 22.82 -6.05
N ASP A 158 59.10 21.53 -6.39
CA ASP A 158 58.51 21.00 -7.62
C ASP A 158 57.02 20.63 -7.48
N SER A 159 56.40 20.96 -6.33
CA SER A 159 54.95 20.83 -6.14
C SER A 159 54.20 21.88 -6.95
N HIS A 160 53.10 21.49 -7.55
CA HIS A 160 52.22 22.42 -8.26
C HIS A 160 51.27 23.16 -7.29
N LYS A 161 51.35 22.85 -5.99
CA LYS A 161 50.63 23.50 -4.88
C LYS A 161 49.10 23.48 -5.01
N SER A 162 48.57 22.57 -5.82
CA SER A 162 47.14 22.37 -5.99
C SER A 162 46.59 21.43 -4.92
N TYR A 163 45.98 21.98 -3.86
CA TYR A 163 45.43 21.20 -2.75
C TYR A 163 44.00 20.71 -3.03
N ARG A 164 43.81 19.39 -3.22
CA ARG A 164 42.49 18.78 -3.51
C ARG A 164 42.34 17.40 -2.87
N PRO A 165 42.44 17.28 -1.53
CA PRO A 165 42.47 15.98 -0.85
C PRO A 165 41.19 15.17 -1.07
N LEU A 166 40.01 15.82 -1.13
CA LEU A 166 38.75 15.12 -1.36
C LEU A 166 38.66 14.48 -2.75
N THR A 167 39.22 15.14 -3.77
CA THR A 167 39.28 14.59 -5.13
C THR A 167 40.21 13.38 -5.18
N VAL A 168 41.40 13.48 -4.58
CA VAL A 168 42.35 12.35 -4.50
C VAL A 168 41.73 11.16 -3.76
N LEU A 169 41.04 11.40 -2.65
CA LEU A 169 40.33 10.35 -1.89
C LEU A 169 39.23 9.66 -2.70
N SER A 170 38.55 10.39 -3.61
CA SER A 170 37.49 9.80 -4.43
C SER A 170 37.99 8.77 -5.46
N PHE A 171 39.28 8.82 -5.81
CA PHE A 171 39.90 7.87 -6.75
C PHE A 171 40.53 6.64 -6.08
N ARG A 172 40.66 6.64 -4.75
CA ARG A 172 41.36 5.59 -3.98
C ARG A 172 40.52 4.35 -3.67
#